data_AF-A0A1H8KYG3-F1
#
_entry.id   AF-A0A1H8KYG3-F1
#
_cell.length_a   1.000
_cell.length_b   1.000
_cell.length_c   1.000
_cell.angle_alpha   90.00
_cell.angle_beta   90.00
_cell.angle_gamma   90.00
#
_symmetry.space_group_name_H-M   'P 1'
#
loop_
_entity.id
_entity.type
_entity.pdbx_description
1 polymer ?
#
loop_
_entity_poly.entity_id
_entity_poly.type
_entity_poly.pdbx_seq_one_letter_code
_entity_poly.pdbx_strand_id
1 'polypeptide(L)'
;MAHAEFDSDYERATNDPSFLEAVRAAYAGTDDVLDVLWWQAHPDQASPSGTAAPAARRRELQRRIFAVDGDAVNNAAAAQQLAQLDDEIRFERAAFERALAIVGGESAPRRAEPRVTLDDTETETTTATEAEAEVGDPQPLINRRRLLVTASLIAAVAIGAVAGAQVTDSGTSAAPIPTATAEPTTTGTRAPALTRLDLPQATADVPNHPVPEGFVVDSFRLLGAPPGYLAPSESVAIYAARTTSGMVCLVALGSEIGHLATCVPDSNFPTTGLRLYWLSTLDYWSDAGVASTTPINWDAVWKADGSFQSGGTGPEQTGP
;
A
#
# COMPACT_ATOMS: atom_id res chain seq x y z
N MET A 1 38.67 -11.22 -21.88
CA MET A 1 37.31 -11.55 -22.39
C MET A 1 36.41 -10.43 -21.88
N ALA A 2 35.72 -9.71 -22.76
CA ALA A 2 34.77 -8.68 -22.34
C ALA A 2 33.56 -9.39 -21.70
N HIS A 3 33.17 -8.99 -20.50
CA HIS A 3 31.89 -9.41 -19.93
C HIS A 3 30.80 -8.77 -20.78
N ALA A 4 29.93 -9.59 -21.37
CA ALA A 4 28.70 -9.08 -21.98
C ALA A 4 27.90 -8.42 -20.85
N GLU A 5 27.65 -7.12 -20.99
CA GLU A 5 26.74 -6.38 -20.12
C GLU A 5 25.33 -6.67 -20.62
N PHE A 6 24.47 -7.15 -19.73
CA PHE A 6 23.06 -7.42 -20.01
C PHE A 6 22.23 -6.36 -19.30
N ASP A 7 21.20 -5.82 -19.95
CA ASP A 7 20.37 -4.75 -19.38
C ASP A 7 19.43 -5.28 -18.28
N SER A 8 19.20 -6.61 -18.24
CA SER A 8 18.37 -7.27 -17.23
C SER A 8 18.72 -8.75 -17.05
N ASP A 9 18.32 -9.33 -15.92
CA ASP A 9 18.45 -10.77 -15.68
C ASP A 9 17.60 -11.61 -16.65
N TYR A 10 16.50 -11.05 -17.17
CA TYR A 10 15.71 -11.68 -18.25
C TYR A 10 16.52 -11.80 -19.55
N GLU A 11 17.19 -10.72 -19.96
CA GLU A 11 18.06 -10.75 -21.14
C GLU A 11 19.23 -11.71 -20.93
N ARG A 12 19.83 -11.72 -19.74
CA ARG A 12 20.85 -12.71 -19.40
C ARG A 12 20.32 -14.14 -19.52
N ALA A 13 19.15 -14.44 -18.98
CA ALA A 13 18.56 -15.79 -19.03
C ALA A 13 18.18 -16.25 -20.44
N THR A 14 17.84 -15.33 -21.33
CA THR A 14 17.55 -15.67 -22.73
C THR A 14 18.82 -15.91 -23.56
N ASN A 15 19.95 -15.29 -23.19
CA ASN A 15 21.23 -15.43 -23.88
C ASN A 15 22.20 -16.44 -23.23
N ASP A 16 22.01 -16.79 -21.97
CA ASP A 16 22.83 -17.72 -21.19
C ASP A 16 21.96 -18.87 -20.63
N PRO A 17 21.87 -20.01 -21.36
CA PRO A 17 21.09 -21.16 -20.90
C PRO A 17 21.56 -21.71 -19.55
N SER A 18 22.86 -21.59 -19.23
CA SER A 18 23.40 -22.11 -17.98
C SER A 18 22.93 -21.29 -16.77
N PHE A 19 22.83 -19.97 -16.93
CA PHE A 19 22.22 -19.10 -15.92
C PHE A 19 20.75 -19.46 -15.70
N LEU A 20 19.97 -19.62 -16.78
CA LEU A 20 18.56 -19.99 -16.68
C LEU A 20 18.36 -21.35 -15.98
N GLU A 21 19.17 -22.36 -16.32
CA GLU A 21 19.13 -23.66 -15.65
C GLU A 21 19.48 -23.55 -14.16
N ALA A 22 20.47 -22.75 -13.80
CA ALA A 22 20.86 -22.53 -12.42
C ALA A 22 19.75 -21.83 -11.61
N VAL A 23 19.12 -20.80 -12.17
CA VAL A 23 17.98 -20.11 -11.53
C VAL A 23 16.80 -21.06 -11.40
N ARG A 24 16.45 -21.84 -12.43
CA ARG A 24 15.39 -22.85 -12.37
C ARG A 24 15.64 -23.91 -11.30
N ALA A 25 16.88 -24.36 -11.15
CA ALA A 25 17.23 -25.34 -10.11
C ALA A 25 17.13 -24.76 -8.69
N ALA A 26 17.39 -23.47 -8.51
CA ALA A 26 17.32 -22.78 -7.22
C ALA A 26 15.92 -22.24 -6.90
N TYR A 27 15.06 -22.05 -7.90
CA TYR A 27 13.75 -21.45 -7.74
C TYR A 27 12.75 -22.43 -7.11
N ALA A 28 12.19 -22.03 -5.97
CA ALA A 28 11.20 -22.80 -5.21
C ALA A 28 9.77 -22.24 -5.33
N GLY A 29 9.55 -21.26 -6.21
CA GLY A 29 8.24 -20.71 -6.50
C GLY A 29 7.43 -21.61 -7.44
N THR A 30 6.23 -21.17 -7.77
CA THR A 30 5.26 -21.92 -8.59
C THR A 30 5.16 -21.40 -10.03
N ASP A 31 5.53 -20.14 -10.27
CA ASP A 31 5.51 -19.53 -11.60
C ASP A 31 6.69 -20.00 -12.48
N ASP A 32 6.59 -19.84 -13.81
CA ASP A 32 7.73 -20.11 -14.70
C ASP A 32 8.82 -19.05 -14.49
N VAL A 33 10.08 -19.50 -14.37
CA VAL A 33 11.22 -18.60 -14.10
C VAL A 33 11.39 -17.50 -15.16
N LEU A 34 11.12 -17.77 -16.44
CA LEU A 34 11.21 -16.75 -17.48
C LEU A 34 10.09 -15.71 -17.36
N ASP A 35 8.89 -16.13 -16.94
CA ASP A 35 7.78 -15.20 -16.68
C ASP A 35 8.10 -14.29 -15.48
N VAL A 36 8.66 -14.86 -14.40
CA VAL A 36 9.08 -14.10 -13.20
C VAL A 36 10.17 -13.09 -13.54
N LEU A 37 11.22 -13.52 -14.27
CA LEU A 37 12.29 -12.64 -14.75
C LEU A 37 11.75 -11.52 -15.64
N TRP A 38 10.79 -11.82 -16.51
CA TRP A 38 10.16 -10.83 -17.37
C TRP A 38 9.40 -9.77 -16.55
N TRP A 39 8.60 -10.20 -15.58
CA TRP A 39 7.82 -9.28 -14.73
C TRP A 39 8.66 -8.39 -13.84
N GLN A 40 9.92 -8.74 -13.55
CA GLN A 40 10.83 -7.86 -12.83
C GLN A 40 11.12 -6.57 -13.62
N ALA A 41 11.28 -6.67 -14.95
CA ALA A 41 11.46 -5.53 -15.84
C ALA A 41 10.12 -4.94 -16.34
N HIS A 42 9.08 -5.77 -16.45
CA HIS A 42 7.78 -5.41 -17.01
C HIS A 42 6.62 -5.81 -16.07
N PRO A 43 6.49 -5.16 -14.90
CA PRO A 43 5.60 -5.61 -13.83
C PRO A 43 4.11 -5.64 -14.21
N ASP A 44 3.73 -4.88 -15.23
CA ASP A 44 2.35 -4.68 -15.65
C ASP A 44 1.98 -5.39 -16.95
N GLN A 45 2.94 -6.01 -17.64
CA GLN A 45 2.73 -6.63 -18.95
C GLN A 45 2.58 -8.15 -18.82
N ALA A 46 1.75 -8.74 -19.67
CA ALA A 46 1.77 -10.19 -19.83
C ALA A 46 3.18 -10.66 -20.24
N SER A 47 3.56 -11.84 -19.77
CA SER A 47 4.82 -12.45 -20.19
C SER A 47 4.76 -12.94 -21.64
N PRO A 48 5.90 -13.26 -22.26
CA PRO A 48 5.93 -13.84 -23.61
C PRO A 48 5.16 -15.16 -23.74
N SER A 49 4.96 -15.90 -22.65
CA SER A 49 4.11 -17.11 -22.63
C SER A 49 2.61 -16.79 -22.67
N GLY A 50 2.23 -15.52 -22.51
CA GLY A 50 0.86 -15.03 -22.44
C GLY A 50 0.29 -14.97 -21.01
N THR A 51 1.06 -15.36 -19.99
CA THR A 51 0.62 -15.32 -18.60
C THR A 51 0.49 -13.87 -18.11
N ALA A 52 -0.65 -13.53 -17.52
CA ALA A 52 -0.88 -12.19 -16.98
C ALA A 52 0.00 -11.93 -15.74
N ALA A 53 0.68 -10.78 -15.71
CA ALA A 53 1.47 -10.38 -14.56
C ALA A 53 0.64 -10.34 -13.27
N PRO A 54 1.21 -10.72 -12.11
CA PRO A 54 0.54 -10.62 -10.83
C PRO A 54 0.01 -9.20 -10.52
N ALA A 55 0.74 -8.15 -10.91
CA ALA A 55 0.29 -6.76 -10.71
C ALA A 55 -0.97 -6.42 -11.55
N ALA A 56 -1.08 -6.96 -12.77
CA ALA A 56 -2.28 -6.81 -13.59
C ALA A 56 -3.49 -7.50 -12.94
N ARG A 57 -3.31 -8.75 -12.44
CA ARG A 57 -4.35 -9.48 -11.69
C ARG A 57 -4.79 -8.71 -10.44
N ARG A 58 -3.84 -8.11 -9.71
CA ARG A 58 -4.08 -7.30 -8.51
C ARG A 58 -4.92 -6.07 -8.81
N ARG A 59 -4.58 -5.32 -9.87
CA ARG A 59 -5.37 -4.13 -10.30
C ARG A 59 -6.79 -4.50 -10.72
N GLU A 60 -6.97 -5.63 -11.38
CA GLU A 60 -8.31 -6.10 -11.75
C GLU A 60 -9.16 -6.46 -10.52
N LEU A 61 -8.56 -7.11 -9.52
CA LEU A 61 -9.22 -7.36 -8.23
C LEU A 61 -9.60 -6.07 -7.51
N GLN A 62 -8.68 -5.10 -7.44
CA GLN A 62 -8.95 -3.79 -6.85
C GLN A 62 -10.08 -3.06 -7.58
N ARG A 63 -10.06 -3.07 -8.92
CA ARG A 63 -11.12 -2.46 -9.72
C ARG A 63 -12.49 -3.07 -9.43
N ARG A 64 -12.58 -4.39 -9.27
CA ARG A 64 -13.82 -5.08 -8.90
C ARG A 64 -14.33 -4.67 -7.52
N ILE A 65 -13.44 -4.55 -6.54
CA ILE A 65 -13.79 -4.10 -5.17
C ILE A 65 -14.32 -2.67 -5.18
N PHE A 66 -13.76 -1.79 -6.02
CA PHE A 66 -14.14 -0.38 -6.10
C PHE A 66 -15.18 -0.07 -7.19
N ALA A 67 -15.73 -1.09 -7.86
CA ALA A 67 -16.79 -0.88 -8.84
C ALA A 67 -18.10 -0.50 -8.14
N VAL A 68 -18.79 0.51 -8.67
CA VAL A 68 -20.02 1.09 -8.10
C VAL A 68 -21.15 0.05 -7.94
N ASP A 69 -21.19 -0.95 -8.82
CA ASP A 69 -22.23 -1.98 -8.86
C ASP A 69 -21.88 -3.25 -8.05
N GLY A 70 -20.78 -3.24 -7.30
CA GLY A 70 -20.35 -4.42 -6.52
C GLY A 70 -21.28 -4.69 -5.35
N ASP A 71 -22.09 -5.75 -5.41
CA ASP A 71 -22.79 -6.22 -4.22
C ASP A 71 -21.80 -6.64 -3.11
N ALA A 72 -22.23 -6.54 -1.85
CA ALA A 72 -21.35 -6.76 -0.70
C ALA A 72 -20.73 -8.17 -0.65
N VAL A 73 -21.39 -9.17 -1.27
CA VAL A 73 -20.92 -10.56 -1.29
C VAL A 73 -19.78 -10.72 -2.30
N ASN A 74 -19.93 -10.16 -3.49
CA ASN A 74 -18.90 -10.13 -4.52
C ASN A 74 -17.67 -9.35 -4.07
N ASN A 75 -17.86 -8.26 -3.33
CA ASN A 75 -16.75 -7.48 -2.76
C ASN A 75 -15.97 -8.28 -1.71
N ALA A 76 -16.64 -9.06 -0.85
CA ALA A 76 -15.97 -9.91 0.13
C ALA A 76 -15.12 -11.01 -0.53
N ALA A 77 -15.65 -11.67 -1.57
CA ALA A 77 -14.92 -12.68 -2.32
C ALA A 77 -13.70 -12.08 -3.05
N ALA A 78 -13.87 -10.90 -3.68
CA ALA A 78 -12.77 -10.20 -4.34
C ALA A 78 -11.68 -9.75 -3.35
N ALA A 79 -12.07 -9.28 -2.15
CA ALA A 79 -11.12 -8.94 -1.10
C ALA A 79 -10.31 -10.16 -0.61
N GLN A 80 -10.95 -11.32 -0.46
CA GLN A 80 -10.25 -12.56 -0.11
C GLN A 80 -9.27 -13.00 -1.21
N GLN A 81 -9.69 -12.92 -2.48
CA GLN A 81 -8.81 -13.22 -3.62
C GLN A 81 -7.62 -12.26 -3.71
N LEU A 82 -7.83 -10.97 -3.39
CA LEU A 82 -6.75 -9.98 -3.34
C LEU A 82 -5.74 -10.30 -2.24
N ALA A 83 -6.20 -10.66 -1.04
CA ALA A 83 -5.31 -11.05 0.05
C ALA A 83 -4.50 -12.30 -0.30
N GLN A 84 -5.14 -13.32 -0.90
CA GLN A 84 -4.45 -14.51 -1.37
C GLN A 84 -3.38 -14.18 -2.42
N LEU A 85 -3.71 -13.35 -3.41
CA LEU A 85 -2.76 -12.94 -4.45
C LEU A 85 -1.58 -12.15 -3.86
N ASP A 86 -1.80 -11.28 -2.88
CA ASP A 86 -0.73 -10.54 -2.21
C ASP A 86 0.22 -11.46 -1.42
N ASP A 87 -0.29 -12.56 -0.84
CA ASP A 87 0.53 -13.59 -0.20
C ASP A 87 1.31 -14.43 -1.22
N GLU A 88 0.69 -14.80 -2.35
CA GLU A 88 1.35 -15.46 -3.48
C GLU A 88 2.50 -14.61 -4.04
N ILE A 89 2.26 -13.33 -4.33
CA ILE A 89 3.30 -12.40 -4.81
C ILE A 89 4.48 -12.31 -3.84
N ARG A 90 4.19 -12.23 -2.52
CA ARG A 90 5.24 -12.17 -1.49
C ARG A 90 6.06 -13.45 -1.46
N PHE A 91 5.40 -14.60 -1.56
CA PHE A 91 6.06 -15.91 -1.59
C PHE A 91 6.94 -16.08 -2.83
N GLU A 92 6.41 -15.82 -4.04
CA GLU A 92 7.14 -15.95 -5.31
C GLU A 92 8.35 -15.02 -5.33
N ARG A 93 8.19 -13.75 -4.92
CA ARG A 93 9.29 -12.79 -4.86
C ARG A 93 10.40 -13.24 -3.91
N ALA A 94 10.06 -13.73 -2.71
CA ALA A 94 11.04 -14.23 -1.76
C ALA A 94 11.71 -15.54 -2.22
N ALA A 95 11.02 -16.38 -2.98
CA ALA A 95 11.62 -17.55 -3.63
C ALA A 95 12.59 -17.13 -4.73
N PHE A 96 12.23 -16.12 -5.53
CA PHE A 96 13.02 -15.61 -6.64
C PHE A 96 14.29 -14.90 -6.18
N GLU A 97 14.19 -13.99 -5.21
CA GLU A 97 15.34 -13.28 -4.64
C GLU A 97 16.37 -14.25 -4.02
N ARG A 98 15.89 -15.33 -3.36
CA ARG A 98 16.76 -16.39 -2.86
C ARG A 98 17.44 -17.18 -3.98
N ALA A 99 16.73 -17.48 -5.07
CA ALA A 99 17.29 -18.16 -6.22
C ALA A 99 18.41 -17.33 -6.87
N LEU A 100 18.19 -16.03 -7.07
CA LEU A 100 19.21 -15.12 -7.60
C LEU A 100 20.44 -15.02 -6.68
N ALA A 101 20.25 -14.94 -5.36
CA ALA A 101 21.37 -14.91 -4.40
C ALA A 101 22.23 -16.19 -4.47
N ILE A 102 21.59 -17.36 -4.56
CA ILE A 102 22.30 -18.65 -4.71
C ILE A 102 23.11 -18.68 -6.01
N VAL A 103 22.53 -18.23 -7.13
CA VAL A 103 23.19 -18.24 -8.45
C VAL A 103 24.29 -17.18 -8.55
N GLY A 104 24.10 -16.01 -7.92
CA GLY A 104 25.09 -14.93 -7.87
C GLY A 104 26.33 -15.26 -7.03
N GLY A 105 26.32 -16.37 -6.27
CA GLY A 105 27.37 -16.71 -5.32
C GLY A 105 27.40 -15.77 -4.11
N GLU A 106 26.39 -14.91 -3.98
CA GLU A 106 26.19 -14.04 -2.83
C GLU A 106 25.67 -14.92 -1.70
N SER A 107 26.63 -15.52 -1.00
CA SER A 107 26.34 -16.31 0.19
C SER A 107 25.45 -15.48 1.09
N ALA A 108 24.23 -15.98 1.35
CA ALA A 108 23.21 -15.36 2.19
C ALA A 108 23.88 -14.65 3.37
N PRO A 109 23.45 -13.42 3.74
CA PRO A 109 24.12 -12.62 4.76
C PRO A 109 24.38 -13.52 5.95
N ARG A 110 25.67 -13.83 6.12
CA ARG A 110 26.16 -14.77 7.12
C ARG A 110 25.66 -14.18 8.43
N ARG A 111 24.58 -14.75 8.98
CA ARG A 111 23.94 -14.28 10.21
C ARG A 111 25.10 -14.07 11.17
N ALA A 112 25.39 -12.81 11.46
CA ALA A 112 26.55 -12.47 12.27
C ALA A 112 26.32 -13.20 13.58
N GLU A 113 27.04 -14.31 13.77
CA GLU A 113 27.10 -14.94 15.07
C GLU A 113 27.52 -13.83 16.02
N PRO A 114 26.74 -13.55 17.08
CA PRO A 114 27.12 -12.54 18.03
C PRO A 114 28.49 -12.94 18.55
N ARG A 115 29.52 -12.21 18.13
CA ARG A 115 30.81 -12.25 18.82
C ARG A 115 30.52 -11.69 20.19
N VAL A 116 30.25 -12.60 21.13
CA VAL A 116 30.41 -12.32 22.54
C VAL A 116 31.89 -12.02 22.71
N THR A 117 32.24 -10.74 22.62
CA THR A 117 33.45 -10.23 23.23
C THR A 117 33.22 -10.37 24.73
N LEU A 118 33.69 -11.49 25.28
CA LEU A 118 33.99 -11.57 26.71
C LEU A 118 35.00 -10.48 26.99
N ASP A 119 34.50 -9.38 27.51
CA ASP A 119 35.30 -8.32 28.10
C ASP A 119 35.86 -8.88 29.41
N ASP A 120 37.19 -9.03 29.45
CA ASP A 120 37.95 -9.38 30.64
C ASP A 120 37.83 -8.22 31.63
N THR A 121 36.73 -8.19 32.39
CA THR A 121 36.70 -7.43 33.64
C THR A 121 37.14 -8.35 34.77
N GLU A 122 38.42 -8.22 35.09
CA GLU A 122 39.06 -8.62 36.33
C GLU A 122 38.19 -8.21 37.53
N THR A 123 37.62 -9.18 38.23
CA THR A 123 37.16 -9.01 39.62
C THR A 123 37.47 -10.28 40.38
N GLU A 124 38.51 -10.17 41.21
CA GLU A 124 38.91 -11.13 42.23
C GLU A 124 37.77 -11.47 43.21
N THR A 125 37.83 -12.72 43.67
CA THR A 125 37.41 -13.22 45.00
C THR A 125 36.07 -13.96 45.13
N THR A 126 36.19 -15.29 44.95
CA THR A 126 35.79 -16.35 45.91
C THR A 126 34.31 -16.56 46.22
N THR A 127 33.77 -17.73 45.87
CA THR A 127 33.54 -18.87 46.79
C THR A 127 32.97 -20.06 46.03
N ALA A 128 33.50 -21.23 46.37
CA ALA A 128 33.17 -22.56 45.86
C ALA A 128 31.68 -22.89 45.84
N THR A 129 31.23 -23.61 44.81
CA THR A 129 30.41 -24.82 44.97
C THR A 129 30.62 -25.72 43.76
N GLU A 130 31.15 -26.89 44.09
CA GLU A 130 31.36 -28.10 43.33
C GLU A 130 30.01 -28.75 43.00
N ALA A 131 29.76 -29.06 41.73
CA ALA A 131 28.83 -30.11 41.32
C ALA A 131 29.15 -30.54 39.88
N GLU A 132 29.87 -31.66 39.79
CA GLU A 132 29.90 -32.56 38.64
C GLU A 132 28.49 -32.96 38.20
N ALA A 133 28.25 -32.87 36.89
CA ALA A 133 27.45 -33.79 36.08
C ALA A 133 27.39 -33.17 34.67
N GLU A 134 27.44 -33.86 33.54
CA GLU A 134 27.75 -35.23 33.15
C GLU A 134 27.78 -35.12 31.61
N VAL A 135 28.69 -35.88 30.98
CA VAL A 135 28.87 -35.89 29.53
C VAL A 135 27.64 -36.48 28.84
N GLY A 136 26.92 -35.67 28.08
CA GLY A 136 25.79 -36.09 27.24
C GLY A 136 26.05 -35.80 25.76
N ASP A 137 26.47 -36.83 25.04
CA ASP A 137 26.69 -36.85 23.58
C ASP A 137 25.36 -36.62 22.81
N PRO A 138 25.37 -36.04 21.59
CA PRO A 138 24.18 -35.61 20.88
C PRO A 138 23.49 -36.76 20.12
N GLN A 139 22.19 -36.94 20.35
CA GLN A 139 21.34 -37.86 19.58
C GLN A 139 20.74 -37.18 18.33
N PRO A 140 21.00 -37.69 17.11
CA PRO A 140 20.29 -37.28 15.90
C PRO A 140 18.98 -38.06 15.76
N LEU A 141 17.84 -37.40 16.02
CA LEU A 141 16.53 -37.98 15.74
C LEU A 141 16.15 -37.76 14.26
N ILE A 142 16.45 -38.77 13.47
CA ILE A 142 15.97 -38.97 12.10
C ILE A 142 14.45 -39.22 12.16
N ASN A 143 13.63 -38.24 11.74
CA ASN A 143 12.21 -38.49 11.49
C ASN A 143 11.93 -38.66 10.00
N ARG A 144 12.05 -39.91 9.54
CA ARG A 144 11.51 -40.43 8.27
C ARG A 144 10.06 -40.86 8.50
N ARG A 145 9.10 -40.20 7.88
CA ARG A 145 7.78 -40.75 7.45
C ARG A 145 7.09 -39.72 6.54
N ARG A 146 7.13 -39.89 5.21
CA ARG A 146 6.11 -40.57 4.38
C ARG A 146 4.68 -40.20 4.76
N LEU A 147 3.96 -39.47 3.90
CA LEU A 147 2.97 -40.04 2.97
C LEU A 147 2.14 -38.96 2.26
N LEU A 148 2.12 -39.08 0.94
CA LEU A 148 1.11 -38.70 -0.05
C LEU A 148 -0.29 -38.37 0.51
N VAL A 149 -0.80 -37.18 0.17
CA VAL A 149 -2.22 -36.98 -0.15
C VAL A 149 -2.33 -36.12 -1.39
N THR A 150 -2.53 -36.81 -2.51
CA THR A 150 -3.15 -36.29 -3.73
C THR A 150 -4.61 -35.95 -3.45
N ALA A 151 -5.04 -34.74 -3.79
CA ALA A 151 -6.45 -34.45 -4.05
C ALA A 151 -6.56 -33.34 -5.10
N SER A 152 -6.75 -33.81 -6.33
CA SER A 152 -7.19 -33.09 -7.51
C SER A 152 -8.55 -32.42 -7.29
N LEU A 153 -8.67 -31.12 -7.58
CA LEU A 153 -9.96 -30.49 -7.85
C LEU A 153 -9.96 -29.95 -9.29
N ILE A 154 -10.65 -30.68 -10.16
CA ILE A 154 -11.04 -30.23 -11.49
C ILE A 154 -12.22 -29.28 -11.30
N ALA A 155 -12.05 -28.00 -11.59
CA ALA A 155 -13.15 -27.06 -11.76
C ALA A 155 -13.22 -26.65 -13.23
N ALA A 156 -14.37 -26.95 -13.83
CA ALA A 156 -14.64 -26.78 -15.25
C ALA A 156 -14.56 -25.31 -15.68
N VAL A 157 -13.78 -25.08 -16.74
CA VAL A 157 -13.74 -23.85 -17.51
C VAL A 157 -15.04 -23.75 -18.32
N ALA A 158 -15.88 -22.77 -18.02
CA ALA A 158 -16.93 -22.31 -18.92
C ALA A 158 -16.36 -21.18 -19.79
N ILE A 159 -16.26 -21.46 -21.08
CA ILE A 159 -15.85 -20.52 -22.12
C ILE A 159 -16.99 -19.51 -22.31
N GLY A 160 -16.78 -18.27 -21.85
CA GLY A 160 -17.59 -17.12 -22.21
C GLY A 160 -16.89 -16.32 -23.30
N ALA A 161 -17.20 -16.60 -24.56
CA ALA A 161 -16.80 -15.75 -25.67
C ALA A 161 -17.54 -14.40 -25.57
N VAL A 162 -16.80 -13.31 -25.43
CA VAL A 162 -17.34 -11.96 -25.69
C VAL A 162 -16.59 -11.38 -26.88
N ALA A 163 -17.35 -11.15 -27.94
CA ALA A 163 -16.91 -10.57 -29.18
C ALA A 163 -16.27 -9.18 -28.93
N GLY A 164 -15.08 -8.99 -29.50
CA GLY A 164 -14.49 -7.67 -29.62
C GLY A 164 -15.30 -6.80 -30.57
N ALA A 165 -15.76 -5.65 -30.08
CA ALA A 165 -16.15 -4.53 -30.92
C ALA A 165 -14.98 -3.54 -30.92
N GLN A 166 -14.22 -3.54 -32.01
CA GLN A 166 -13.41 -2.40 -32.41
C GLN A 166 -14.40 -1.29 -32.80
N VAL A 167 -14.34 -0.13 -32.14
CA VAL A 167 -14.97 1.09 -32.65
C VAL A 167 -13.87 2.09 -32.93
N THR A 168 -13.51 2.15 -34.21
CA THR A 168 -12.92 3.30 -34.86
C THR A 168 -13.98 4.40 -35.05
N ASP A 169 -13.50 5.64 -35.02
CA ASP A 169 -14.10 6.89 -35.52
C ASP A 169 -15.27 7.59 -34.79
N SER A 170 -14.91 8.75 -34.22
CA SER A 170 -15.39 10.09 -34.63
C SER A 170 -16.84 10.20 -35.10
N GLY A 171 -17.78 10.30 -34.17
CA GLY A 171 -19.16 10.69 -34.48
C GLY A 171 -19.91 11.12 -33.24
N THR A 172 -20.34 12.38 -33.21
CA THR A 172 -21.24 12.95 -32.20
C THR A 172 -22.53 12.12 -32.13
N SER A 173 -22.61 11.20 -31.17
CA SER A 173 -23.83 10.47 -30.84
C SER A 173 -24.16 10.75 -29.38
N ALA A 174 -25.30 11.41 -29.17
CA ALA A 174 -25.88 11.60 -27.85
C ALA A 174 -26.09 10.22 -27.19
N ALA A 175 -25.48 10.03 -26.01
CA ALA A 175 -25.67 8.83 -25.22
C ALA A 175 -27.14 8.76 -24.72
N PRO A 176 -27.73 7.56 -24.63
CA PRO A 176 -29.01 7.39 -23.94
C PRO A 176 -28.85 7.82 -22.48
N ILE A 177 -29.72 8.73 -22.04
CA ILE A 177 -29.83 9.14 -20.64
C ILE A 177 -30.21 7.89 -19.84
N PRO A 178 -29.39 7.41 -18.89
CA PRO A 178 -29.78 6.30 -18.05
C PRO A 178 -31.01 6.71 -17.23
N THR A 179 -32.08 5.92 -17.37
CA THR A 179 -33.25 6.01 -16.51
C THR A 179 -32.78 5.82 -15.07
N ALA A 180 -32.93 6.86 -14.25
CA ALA A 180 -32.66 6.80 -12.83
C ALA A 180 -33.58 5.74 -12.20
N THR A 181 -33.03 4.55 -11.95
CA THR A 181 -33.65 3.59 -11.05
C THR A 181 -33.65 4.22 -9.68
N ALA A 182 -34.85 4.51 -9.16
CA ALA A 182 -35.01 5.06 -7.83
C ALA A 182 -34.40 4.10 -6.81
N GLU A 183 -33.27 4.50 -6.22
CA GLU A 183 -32.71 3.84 -5.06
C GLU A 183 -33.74 3.84 -3.93
N PRO A 184 -33.76 2.79 -3.08
CA PRO A 184 -34.56 2.81 -1.87
C PRO A 184 -34.17 4.04 -1.05
N THR A 185 -35.11 4.97 -0.92
CA THR A 185 -35.00 6.12 -0.02
C THR A 185 -35.04 5.59 1.41
N THR A 186 -33.97 4.96 1.88
CA THR A 186 -33.70 4.93 3.30
C THR A 186 -33.51 6.38 3.70
N THR A 187 -34.44 6.91 4.49
CA THR A 187 -34.32 8.20 5.15
C THR A 187 -33.14 8.08 6.12
N GLY A 188 -31.93 8.15 5.56
CA GLY A 188 -30.68 8.04 6.29
C GLY A 188 -30.62 9.23 7.22
N THR A 189 -30.53 8.96 8.53
CA THR A 189 -30.23 9.98 9.52
C THR A 189 -28.95 10.67 9.08
N ARG A 190 -29.06 11.96 8.76
CA ARG A 190 -27.94 12.79 8.33
C ARG A 190 -26.83 12.73 9.39
N ALA A 191 -25.58 12.54 8.95
CA ALA A 191 -24.46 12.41 9.87
C ALA A 191 -24.31 13.67 10.74
N PRO A 192 -24.17 13.54 12.08
CA PRO A 192 -24.00 14.68 13.00
C PRO A 192 -22.91 15.66 12.59
N ALA A 193 -21.81 15.17 12.00
CA ALA A 193 -20.72 15.99 11.46
C ALA A 193 -21.21 17.12 10.55
N LEU A 194 -22.21 16.85 9.71
CA LEU A 194 -22.68 17.79 8.69
C LEU A 194 -23.39 19.01 9.30
N THR A 195 -23.89 18.91 10.52
CA THR A 195 -24.48 20.05 11.24
C THR A 195 -23.46 21.17 11.47
N ARG A 196 -22.15 20.86 11.53
CA ARG A 196 -21.08 21.87 11.66
C ARG A 196 -21.04 22.84 10.49
N LEU A 197 -21.36 22.35 9.28
CA LEU A 197 -21.39 23.16 8.06
C LEU A 197 -22.61 24.09 7.99
N ASP A 198 -23.63 23.85 8.83
CA ASP A 198 -24.85 24.65 8.87
C ASP A 198 -24.77 25.78 9.91
N LEU A 199 -23.77 25.75 10.81
CA LEU A 199 -23.48 26.85 11.73
C LEU A 199 -22.95 28.07 10.97
N PRO A 200 -23.17 29.30 11.43
CA PRO A 200 -22.50 30.48 10.87
C PRO A 200 -20.97 30.33 10.91
N GLN A 201 -20.27 30.82 9.88
CA GLN A 201 -18.81 30.79 9.83
C GLN A 201 -18.22 31.72 10.92
N ALA A 202 -17.34 31.18 11.77
CA ALA A 202 -16.59 31.99 12.72
C ALA A 202 -15.35 32.61 12.06
N THR A 203 -14.76 33.63 12.67
CA THR A 203 -13.54 34.27 12.13
C THR A 203 -12.38 33.29 11.94
N ALA A 204 -12.23 32.30 12.83
CA ALA A 204 -11.20 31.27 12.73
C ALA A 204 -11.45 30.26 11.59
N ASP A 205 -12.68 30.21 11.06
CA ASP A 205 -13.05 29.31 9.97
C ASP A 205 -12.75 29.90 8.58
N VAL A 206 -12.43 31.18 8.50
CA VAL A 206 -12.11 31.86 7.24
C VAL A 206 -10.74 31.38 6.76
N PRO A 207 -10.64 30.78 5.55
CA PRO A 207 -9.34 30.36 5.00
C PRO A 207 -8.37 31.53 4.87
N ASN A 208 -7.13 31.32 5.33
CA ASN A 208 -6.02 32.27 5.17
C ASN A 208 -5.25 32.06 3.85
N HIS A 209 -5.60 31.02 3.07
CA HIS A 209 -5.05 30.72 1.76
C HIS A 209 -6.11 30.89 0.66
N PRO A 210 -5.71 31.15 -0.60
CA PRO A 210 -6.64 31.23 -1.73
C PRO A 210 -7.51 29.97 -1.82
N VAL A 211 -8.83 30.17 -1.81
CA VAL A 211 -9.80 29.09 -1.94
C VAL A 211 -9.94 28.73 -3.44
N PRO A 212 -9.80 27.45 -3.83
CA PRO A 212 -9.98 27.03 -5.21
C PRO A 212 -11.39 27.32 -5.74
N GLU A 213 -11.50 27.56 -7.05
CA GLU A 213 -12.80 27.67 -7.70
C GLU A 213 -13.63 26.40 -7.48
N GLY A 214 -14.95 26.58 -7.31
CA GLY A 214 -15.87 25.48 -7.06
C GLY A 214 -16.12 25.17 -5.58
N PHE A 215 -15.46 25.84 -4.64
CA PHE A 215 -15.84 25.83 -3.23
C PHE A 215 -16.72 27.04 -2.84
N VAL A 216 -17.61 26.84 -1.87
CA VAL A 216 -18.40 27.91 -1.26
C VAL A 216 -17.62 28.46 -0.07
N VAL A 217 -17.07 29.67 -0.19
CA VAL A 217 -16.15 30.26 0.81
C VAL A 217 -16.77 30.33 2.22
N ASP A 218 -18.04 30.71 2.32
CA ASP A 218 -18.74 30.86 3.61
C ASP A 218 -19.08 29.51 4.28
N SER A 219 -18.80 28.39 3.60
CA SER A 219 -19.04 27.03 4.13
C SER A 219 -17.82 26.41 4.82
N PHE A 220 -16.64 27.03 4.72
CA PHE A 220 -15.43 26.49 5.35
C PHE A 220 -15.57 26.51 6.87
N ARG A 221 -15.21 25.40 7.53
CA ARG A 221 -15.16 25.25 8.99
C ARG A 221 -13.82 24.65 9.36
N LEU A 222 -13.03 25.34 10.18
CA LEU A 222 -11.73 24.87 10.63
C LEU A 222 -11.92 23.64 11.52
N LEU A 223 -11.21 22.56 11.18
CA LEU A 223 -11.18 21.32 11.94
C LEU A 223 -9.91 21.22 12.78
N GLY A 224 -8.77 21.65 12.23
CA GLY A 224 -7.48 21.62 12.92
C GLY A 224 -6.30 21.84 12.00
N ALA A 225 -5.12 21.44 12.47
CA ALA A 225 -3.86 21.46 11.74
C ALA A 225 -3.17 20.09 11.86
N PRO A 226 -2.28 19.73 10.91
CA PRO A 226 -1.47 18.51 11.04
C PRO A 226 -0.61 18.52 12.32
N PRO A 227 -0.26 17.35 12.90
CA PRO A 227 0.58 17.29 14.08
C PRO A 227 1.95 17.96 13.88
N GLY A 228 2.55 18.46 14.96
CA GLY A 228 3.82 19.22 14.90
C GLY A 228 3.66 20.72 14.66
N TYR A 229 2.46 21.17 14.27
CA TYR A 229 2.13 22.59 14.21
C TYR A 229 1.34 22.99 15.47
N LEU A 230 1.86 23.96 16.22
CA LEU A 230 1.27 24.44 17.48
C LEU A 230 -0.04 25.24 17.28
N ALA A 231 -0.33 25.64 16.04
CA ALA A 231 -1.52 26.34 15.60
C ALA A 231 -1.74 26.03 14.11
N PRO A 232 -2.90 26.32 13.50
CA PRO A 232 -3.02 26.43 12.05
C PRO A 232 -1.93 27.38 11.57
N SER A 233 -0.86 26.80 11.05
CA SER A 233 0.29 27.56 10.60
C SER A 233 -0.03 28.17 9.24
N GLU A 234 0.80 29.10 8.79
CA GLU A 234 0.77 29.57 7.40
C GLU A 234 1.11 28.45 6.38
N SER A 235 1.44 27.25 6.87
CA SER A 235 1.84 26.12 6.03
C SER A 235 0.63 25.30 5.59
N VAL A 236 -0.17 24.77 6.53
CA VAL A 236 -1.34 23.91 6.22
C VAL A 236 -2.41 23.99 7.31
N ALA A 237 -3.67 24.16 6.91
CA ALA A 237 -4.86 24.04 7.76
C ALA A 237 -5.90 23.09 7.15
N ILE A 238 -6.63 22.38 8.00
CA ILE A 238 -7.61 21.36 7.61
C ILE A 238 -9.03 21.85 7.90
N TYR A 239 -9.89 21.81 6.88
CA TYR A 239 -11.24 22.32 6.91
C TYR A 239 -12.27 21.28 6.48
N ALA A 240 -13.51 21.44 6.96
CA ALA A 240 -14.69 20.93 6.29
C ALA A 240 -15.27 22.04 5.41
N ALA A 241 -15.74 21.74 4.21
CA ALA A 241 -16.35 22.73 3.31
C ALA A 241 -17.40 22.10 2.39
N ARG A 242 -18.19 22.94 1.71
CA ARG A 242 -19.08 22.55 0.62
C ARG A 242 -18.55 23.05 -0.73
N THR A 243 -18.80 22.26 -1.77
CA THR A 243 -18.61 22.71 -3.16
C THR A 243 -19.86 23.40 -3.69
N THR A 244 -19.72 24.15 -4.78
CA THR A 244 -20.84 24.72 -5.54
C THR A 244 -21.74 23.65 -6.17
N SER A 245 -21.23 22.42 -6.34
CA SER A 245 -22.01 21.25 -6.75
C SER A 245 -22.73 20.53 -5.60
N GLY A 246 -22.64 21.04 -4.37
CA GLY A 246 -23.34 20.47 -3.21
C GLY A 246 -22.62 19.30 -2.53
N MET A 247 -21.35 19.05 -2.86
CA MET A 247 -20.54 18.02 -2.20
C MET A 247 -20.03 18.52 -0.86
N VAL A 248 -19.86 17.62 0.10
CA VAL A 248 -19.18 17.87 1.38
C VAL A 248 -17.75 17.36 1.27
N CYS A 249 -16.79 18.20 1.65
CA CYS A 249 -15.37 17.91 1.51
C CYS A 249 -14.59 18.06 2.81
N LEU A 250 -13.59 17.21 2.99
CA LEU A 250 -12.46 17.41 3.90
C LEU A 250 -11.30 17.97 3.07
N VAL A 251 -10.84 19.18 3.40
CA VAL A 251 -9.91 19.97 2.59
C VAL A 251 -8.66 20.30 3.40
N ALA A 252 -7.48 20.02 2.86
CA ALA A 252 -6.23 20.61 3.32
C ALA A 252 -5.90 21.81 2.43
N LEU A 253 -5.68 22.97 3.03
CA LEU A 253 -5.26 24.20 2.35
C LEU A 253 -3.92 24.64 2.91
N GLY A 254 -2.99 25.00 2.03
CA GLY A 254 -1.65 25.42 2.43
C GLY A 254 -0.89 26.13 1.33
N SER A 255 0.08 26.97 1.70
CA SER A 255 0.90 27.73 0.74
C SER A 255 1.76 26.82 -0.15
N GLU A 256 2.29 25.73 0.42
CA GLU A 256 3.18 24.80 -0.28
C GLU A 256 2.44 23.70 -1.03
N ILE A 257 1.33 23.21 -0.47
CA ILE A 257 0.55 22.11 -1.03
C ILE A 257 -0.58 22.59 -1.97
N GLY A 258 -0.84 23.91 -1.99
CA GLY A 258 -2.03 24.47 -2.61
C GLY A 258 -3.30 23.98 -1.91
N HIS A 259 -3.98 23.02 -2.54
CA HIS A 259 -5.17 22.39 -1.96
C HIS A 259 -5.24 20.91 -2.28
N LEU A 260 -5.77 20.13 -1.32
CA LEU A 260 -6.12 18.73 -1.48
C LEU A 260 -7.49 18.51 -0.85
N ALA A 261 -8.35 17.73 -1.48
CA ALA A 261 -9.69 17.48 -0.97
C ALA A 261 -10.17 16.06 -1.25
N THR A 262 -10.93 15.51 -0.31
CA THR A 262 -11.80 14.34 -0.54
C THR A 262 -13.23 14.79 -0.35
N CYS A 263 -14.13 14.41 -1.28
CA CYS A 263 -15.48 14.94 -1.34
C CYS A 263 -16.51 13.83 -1.56
N VAL A 264 -17.67 13.96 -0.94
CA VAL A 264 -18.82 13.05 -1.09
C VAL A 264 -20.13 13.85 -1.14
N PRO A 265 -21.19 13.33 -1.76
CA PRO A 265 -22.53 13.91 -1.59
C PRO A 265 -22.95 13.93 -0.11
N ASP A 266 -23.72 14.94 0.31
CA ASP A 266 -24.24 15.06 1.71
C ASP A 266 -24.96 13.77 2.16
N SER A 267 -25.76 13.18 1.27
CA SER A 267 -26.49 11.93 1.51
C SER A 267 -25.60 10.70 1.71
N ASN A 268 -24.36 10.75 1.22
CA ASN A 268 -23.45 9.60 1.16
C ASN A 268 -22.25 9.80 2.09
N PHE A 269 -22.38 10.65 3.12
CA PHE A 269 -21.31 10.85 4.08
C PHE A 269 -20.99 9.53 4.82
N PRO A 270 -19.76 9.00 4.70
CA PRO A 270 -19.45 7.67 5.24
C PRO A 270 -19.58 7.62 6.76
N THR A 271 -20.11 6.52 7.30
CA THR A 271 -20.16 6.28 8.75
C THR A 271 -18.76 6.25 9.38
N THR A 272 -17.75 5.88 8.60
CA THR A 272 -16.32 5.89 8.99
C THR A 272 -15.68 7.29 8.93
N GLY A 273 -16.37 8.28 8.39
CA GLY A 273 -15.83 9.62 8.10
C GLY A 273 -15.13 9.75 6.76
N LEU A 274 -14.81 11.01 6.41
CA LEU A 274 -13.95 11.37 5.29
C LEU A 274 -12.48 11.28 5.70
N ARG A 275 -11.62 10.82 4.77
CA ARG A 275 -10.19 10.64 4.99
C ARG A 275 -9.37 11.28 3.89
N LEU A 276 -8.34 12.02 4.28
CA LEU A 276 -7.36 12.61 3.38
C LEU A 276 -5.98 12.07 3.72
N TYR A 277 -5.22 11.67 2.70
CA TYR A 277 -3.83 11.23 2.82
C TYR A 277 -2.99 12.02 1.83
N TRP A 278 -1.84 12.51 2.26
CA TRP A 278 -0.92 13.20 1.36
C TRP A 278 0.53 13.07 1.82
N LEU A 279 1.44 13.18 0.86
CA LEU A 279 2.88 13.25 1.12
C LEU A 279 3.28 14.72 1.12
N SER A 280 4.08 15.14 2.09
CA SER A 280 4.72 16.46 2.12
C SER A 280 6.17 16.31 2.52
N THR A 281 6.97 17.34 2.29
CA THR A 281 8.25 17.51 2.97
C THR A 281 8.05 18.37 4.21
N LEU A 282 8.70 18.02 5.31
CA LEU A 282 8.84 18.89 6.48
C LEU A 282 10.27 19.38 6.53
N ASP A 283 10.44 20.70 6.55
CA ASP A 283 11.70 21.34 6.86
C ASP A 283 11.97 21.20 8.35
N TYR A 284 12.96 20.39 8.70
CA TYR A 284 13.43 20.25 10.06
C TYR A 284 14.75 21.00 10.24
N TRP A 285 14.80 21.83 11.28
CA TRP A 285 16.04 22.43 11.75
C TRP A 285 16.64 21.56 12.84
N SER A 286 17.77 20.92 12.54
CA SER A 286 18.56 20.26 13.58
C SER A 286 19.25 21.27 14.48
N ASP A 287 19.57 20.89 15.73
CA ASP A 287 20.37 21.71 16.66
C ASP A 287 21.76 22.06 16.08
N ALA A 288 22.23 21.29 15.10
CA ALA A 288 23.46 21.55 14.36
C ALA A 288 23.32 22.67 13.29
N GLY A 289 22.14 23.29 13.16
CA GLY A 289 21.88 24.37 12.20
C GLY A 289 21.78 23.91 10.74
N VAL A 290 21.71 22.59 10.49
CA VAL A 290 21.52 22.04 9.14
C VAL A 290 20.03 21.84 8.90
N ALA A 291 19.51 22.51 7.88
CA ALA A 291 18.16 22.28 7.37
C ALA A 291 18.13 20.92 6.65
N SER A 292 17.22 20.05 7.06
CA SER A 292 16.96 18.77 6.42
C SER A 292 15.50 18.68 6.02
N THR A 293 15.24 18.32 4.77
CA THR A 293 13.89 18.02 4.27
C THR A 293 13.61 16.55 4.47
N THR A 294 12.55 16.25 5.21
CA THR A 294 12.15 14.86 5.46
C THR A 294 10.77 14.61 4.86
N PRO A 295 10.57 13.57 4.04
CA PRO A 295 9.24 13.21 3.58
C PRO A 295 8.39 12.70 4.75
N ILE A 296 7.19 13.25 4.88
CA ILE A 296 6.19 12.86 5.88
C ILE A 296 4.91 12.49 5.15
N ASN A 297 4.36 11.32 5.52
CA ASN A 297 3.00 10.95 5.15
C ASN A 297 2.05 11.52 6.19
N TRP A 298 1.13 12.39 5.77
CA TRP A 298 0.09 12.95 6.60
C TRP A 298 -1.23 12.25 6.36
N ASP A 299 -2.03 12.16 7.43
CA ASP A 299 -3.41 11.72 7.36
C ASP A 299 -4.33 12.65 8.16
N ALA A 300 -5.56 12.81 7.67
CA ALA A 300 -6.62 13.54 8.36
C ALA A 300 -7.94 12.79 8.21
N VAL A 301 -8.71 12.71 9.29
CA VAL A 301 -9.99 12.01 9.36
C VAL A 301 -11.03 12.90 10.01
N TRP A 302 -12.12 13.16 9.30
CA TRP A 302 -13.30 13.83 9.84
C TRP A 302 -14.46 12.83 9.93
N LYS A 303 -14.77 12.41 11.15
CA LYS A 303 -15.71 11.31 11.44
C LYS A 303 -17.16 11.77 11.38
N ALA A 304 -18.07 10.81 11.21
CA ALA A 304 -19.51 11.07 11.12
C ALA A 304 -20.11 11.70 12.40
N ASP A 305 -19.48 11.51 13.56
CA ASP A 305 -19.85 12.17 14.82
C ASP A 305 -19.36 13.63 14.92
N GLY A 306 -18.60 14.10 13.94
CA GLY A 306 -18.02 15.44 13.89
C GLY A 306 -16.64 15.56 14.52
N SER A 307 -16.09 14.49 15.11
CA SER A 307 -14.73 14.48 15.64
C SER A 307 -13.68 14.51 14.52
N PHE A 308 -12.56 15.18 14.79
CA PHE A 308 -11.45 15.33 13.87
C PHE A 308 -10.19 14.68 14.46
N GLN A 309 -9.45 13.98 13.61
CA GLN A 309 -8.16 13.37 13.94
C GLN A 309 -7.19 13.67 12.81
N SER A 310 -5.94 13.94 13.14
CA SER A 310 -4.85 14.09 12.18
C SER A 310 -3.60 13.40 12.69
N GLY A 311 -2.91 12.72 11.80
CA GLY A 311 -1.67 11.99 12.07
C GLY A 311 -0.61 12.31 11.03
N GLY A 312 0.61 11.88 11.33
CA GLY A 312 1.73 11.97 10.42
C GLY A 312 2.77 10.93 10.78
N THR A 313 3.23 10.15 9.80
CA THR A 313 4.36 9.24 9.95
C THR A 313 5.52 9.76 9.12
N GLY A 314 6.50 10.36 9.79
CA GLY A 314 7.84 10.57 9.25
C GLY A 314 8.76 9.39 9.58
N PRO A 315 10.00 9.35 9.05
CA PRO A 315 11.01 8.45 9.58
C PRO A 315 11.13 8.68 11.09
N GLU A 316 11.24 7.58 11.81
CA GLU A 316 11.33 7.53 13.26
C GLU A 316 12.34 8.58 13.73
N GLN A 317 11.88 9.57 14.51
CA GLN A 317 12.79 10.50 15.16
C GLN A 317 13.58 9.68 16.18
N THR A 318 14.70 9.11 15.76
CA THR A 318 15.73 8.68 16.68
C THR A 318 16.28 9.95 17.31
N GLY A 319 15.63 10.38 18.40
CA GLY A 319 16.16 11.43 19.26
C GLY A 319 17.55 11.06 19.75
N PRO A 320 18.36 12.04 20.17
CA PRO A 320 19.63 11.77 20.84
C PRO A 320 19.44 10.98 22.14
#